data_AF-A0A8T6QHY6-F1
#
_entry.id   AF-A0A8T6QHY6-F1
#
_cell.length_a   1.000
_cell.length_b   1.000
_cell.length_c   1.000
_cell.angle_alpha   90.00
_cell.angle_beta   90.00
_cell.angle_gamma   90.00
#
_symmetry.space_group_name_H-M   'P 1'
#
loop_
_entity.id
_entity.type
_entity.pdbx_description
1 polymer ?
#
loop_
_entity_poly.entity_id
_entity_poly.type
_entity_poly.pdbx_seq_one_letter_code
_entity_poly.pdbx_strand_id
1 'polypeptide(L)'
;MKIIAADVFVTCPGRNFVTLKITTESGLCGLGDAPLNGRELSVASYLKDHVCPQLIGRDASRIEDILQFFYKVAFWRRGPVTMSAISAIDMALWDIKAKAANMPLYQLLGGASREGVMVYCHTTGRTIDEVLEDYAKHQQMGFKAIRVQCGVPGM
;
A
#
# COMPACT_ATOMS: atom_id res chain seq x y z
N MET A 1 -7.32 -22.32 1.56
CA MET A 1 -7.35 -21.48 0.35
C MET A 1 -5.94 -21.36 -0.18
N LYS A 2 -5.50 -22.35 -0.97
CA LYS A 2 -4.12 -22.45 -1.45
C LYS A 2 -3.81 -21.31 -2.45
N ILE A 3 -2.64 -20.69 -2.32
CA ILE A 3 -2.12 -19.72 -3.28
C ILE A 3 -1.62 -20.47 -4.52
N ILE A 4 -2.12 -20.09 -5.70
CA ILE A 4 -1.76 -20.70 -6.99
C ILE A 4 -0.95 -19.77 -7.89
N ALA A 5 -1.05 -18.45 -7.69
CA ALA A 5 -0.25 -17.46 -8.40
C ALA A 5 0.05 -16.24 -7.52
N ALA A 6 1.20 -15.62 -7.76
CA ALA A 6 1.66 -14.40 -7.09
C ALA A 6 2.42 -13.54 -8.13
N ASP A 7 1.71 -12.60 -8.74
CA ASP A 7 2.17 -11.84 -9.91
C ASP A 7 2.53 -10.41 -9.53
N VAL A 8 3.65 -9.91 -10.04
CA VAL A 8 4.12 -8.55 -9.81
C VAL A 8 3.91 -7.72 -11.07
N PHE A 9 3.15 -6.63 -10.94
CA PHE A 9 2.89 -5.67 -12.00
C PHE A 9 3.64 -4.37 -11.73
N VAL A 10 4.31 -3.85 -12.76
CA VAL A 10 4.93 -2.53 -12.73
C VAL A 10 4.26 -1.70 -13.82
N THR A 11 3.80 -0.50 -13.47
CA THR A 11 3.12 0.40 -14.41
C THR A 11 3.47 1.86 -14.12
N CYS A 12 3.29 2.74 -15.12
CA CYS A 12 3.59 4.16 -14.99
C CYS A 12 2.52 5.07 -15.63
N PRO A 13 1.28 5.12 -15.12
CA PRO A 13 0.25 6.07 -15.56
C PRO A 13 0.50 7.46 -14.94
N GLY A 14 1.60 8.11 -15.34
CA GLY A 14 2.04 9.42 -14.84
C GLY A 14 3.06 9.35 -13.68
N ARG A 15 3.08 8.25 -12.92
CA ARG A 15 4.15 7.89 -11.97
C ARG A 15 4.25 6.38 -11.79
N ASN A 16 5.38 5.89 -11.33
CA ASN A 16 5.60 4.45 -11.14
C ASN A 16 4.75 3.88 -9.98
N PHE A 17 4.18 2.70 -10.22
CA PHE A 17 3.55 1.85 -9.23
C PHE A 17 4.06 0.41 -9.37
N VAL A 18 4.12 -0.28 -8.24
CA VAL A 18 4.39 -1.73 -8.17
C VAL A 18 3.25 -2.35 -7.39
N THR A 19 2.58 -3.34 -7.97
CA THR A 19 1.42 -4.00 -7.36
C THR A 19 1.62 -5.51 -7.38
N LEU A 20 1.41 -6.14 -6.23
CA LEU A 20 1.35 -7.59 -6.10
C LEU A 20 -0.11 -8.05 -6.23
N LYS A 21 -0.34 -9.09 -7.04
CA LYS A 21 -1.61 -9.82 -7.08
C LYS A 21 -1.40 -11.25 -6.61
N ILE A 22 -2.14 -11.68 -5.59
CA ILE A 22 -2.18 -13.06 -5.15
C ILE A 22 -3.49 -13.69 -5.63
N THR A 23 -3.41 -14.85 -6.27
CA THR A 23 -4.58 -15.62 -6.73
C THR A 23 -4.64 -16.96 -6.01
N THR A 24 -5.81 -17.33 -5.53
CA THR A 24 -6.06 -18.59 -4.81
C THR A 24 -6.74 -19.64 -5.68
N GLU A 25 -6.70 -20.91 -5.27
CA GLU A 25 -7.36 -22.03 -5.95
C GLU A 25 -8.88 -21.87 -6.09
N SER A 26 -9.52 -21.10 -5.21
CA SER A 26 -10.95 -20.79 -5.29
C SER A 26 -11.27 -19.64 -6.25
N GLY A 27 -10.26 -19.06 -6.90
CA GLY A 27 -10.40 -17.92 -7.81
C GLY A 27 -10.39 -16.55 -7.12
N LEU A 28 -10.38 -16.50 -5.78
CA LEU A 28 -10.26 -15.22 -5.07
C LEU A 28 -8.88 -14.61 -5.33
N CYS A 29 -8.90 -13.30 -5.64
CA CYS A 29 -7.72 -12.50 -5.91
C CYS A 29 -7.59 -11.38 -4.90
N GLY A 30 -6.38 -11.17 -4.38
CA GLY A 30 -6.00 -10.08 -3.49
C GLY A 30 -4.98 -9.15 -4.13
N LEU A 31 -5.08 -7.85 -3.87
CA LEU A 31 -4.13 -6.85 -4.35
C LEU A 31 -3.40 -6.19 -3.18
N GLY A 32 -2.09 -5.97 -3.35
CA GLY A 32 -1.26 -5.25 -2.40
C GLY A 32 -0.31 -4.29 -3.08
N ASP A 33 -0.22 -3.09 -2.54
CA ASP A 33 0.63 -2.03 -3.06
C ASP A 33 2.07 -2.19 -2.56
N ALA A 34 3.05 -2.04 -3.45
CA ALA A 34 4.48 -2.20 -3.18
C ALA A 34 5.41 -1.04 -3.66
N PRO A 35 4.96 0.23 -3.78
CA PRO A 35 5.79 1.28 -4.32
C PRO A 35 6.85 1.71 -3.31
N LEU A 36 8.07 1.89 -3.80
CA LEU A 36 9.16 2.55 -3.09
C LEU A 36 9.72 3.61 -4.02
N ASN A 37 9.23 4.84 -3.90
CA ASN A 37 9.47 5.91 -4.86
C ASN A 37 10.98 6.12 -5.12
N GLY A 38 11.40 5.98 -6.39
CA GLY A 38 12.79 6.05 -6.82
C GLY A 38 13.63 4.76 -6.63
N ARG A 39 13.06 3.69 -6.07
CA ARG A 39 13.68 2.36 -5.88
C ARG A 39 12.68 1.23 -6.17
N GLU A 40 11.73 1.47 -7.07
CA GLU A 40 10.58 0.62 -7.35
C GLU A 40 11.00 -0.77 -7.83
N LEU A 41 11.97 -0.84 -8.74
CA LEU A 41 12.47 -2.09 -9.30
C LEU A 41 13.18 -2.97 -8.27
N SER A 42 13.73 -2.38 -7.20
CA SER A 42 14.29 -3.16 -6.09
C SER A 42 13.21 -3.95 -5.36
N VAL A 43 12.03 -3.35 -5.13
CA VAL A 43 10.89 -4.05 -4.52
C VAL A 43 10.28 -5.05 -5.50
N ALA A 44 10.15 -4.68 -6.78
CA ALA A 44 9.61 -5.58 -7.80
C ALA A 44 10.46 -6.85 -7.94
N SER A 45 11.79 -6.73 -7.96
CA SER A 45 12.72 -7.88 -7.97
C SER A 45 12.63 -8.67 -6.68
N TYR A 46 12.64 -8.02 -5.51
CA TYR A 46 12.51 -8.71 -4.22
C TYR A 46 11.24 -9.58 -4.15
N LEU A 47 10.11 -9.04 -4.62
CA LEU A 47 8.86 -9.79 -4.73
C LEU A 47 8.98 -10.93 -5.74
N LYS A 48 9.28 -10.61 -7.00
CA LYS A 48 9.24 -11.57 -8.11
C LYS A 48 10.25 -12.71 -7.98
N ASP A 49 11.48 -12.38 -7.61
CA ASP A 49 12.62 -13.29 -7.71
C ASP A 49 12.86 -14.08 -6.41
N HIS A 50 12.35 -13.58 -5.26
CA HIS A 50 12.64 -14.18 -3.96
C HIS A 50 11.40 -14.56 -3.17
N VAL A 51 10.35 -13.74 -3.17
CA VAL A 51 9.18 -13.96 -2.30
C VAL A 51 8.07 -14.75 -2.99
N CYS A 52 7.64 -14.32 -4.18
CA CYS A 52 6.52 -14.93 -4.91
C CYS A 52 6.66 -16.44 -5.11
N PRO A 53 7.83 -17.00 -5.49
CA PRO A 53 8.00 -18.44 -5.62
C PRO A 53 7.75 -19.20 -4.31
N GLN A 54 8.06 -18.58 -3.17
CA GLN A 54 7.87 -19.17 -1.83
C GLN A 54 6.44 -19.02 -1.31
N LEU A 55 5.60 -18.18 -1.93
CA LEU A 55 4.17 -18.05 -1.61
C LEU A 55 3.33 -19.17 -2.22
N ILE A 56 3.76 -19.73 -3.36
CA ILE A 56 3.00 -20.75 -4.07
C ILE A 56 2.81 -21.98 -3.18
N GLY A 57 1.56 -22.42 -3.10
CA GLY A 57 1.17 -23.58 -2.32
C GLY A 57 0.92 -23.34 -0.83
N ARG A 58 1.19 -22.13 -0.32
CA ARG A 58 0.81 -21.76 1.05
C ARG A 58 -0.70 -21.53 1.16
N ASP A 59 -1.24 -21.69 2.36
CA ASP A 59 -2.63 -21.33 2.65
C ASP A 59 -2.75 -19.82 2.91
N ALA A 60 -3.47 -19.11 2.04
CA ALA A 60 -3.68 -17.67 2.12
C ALA A 60 -4.38 -17.22 3.42
N SER A 61 -5.05 -18.13 4.13
CA SER A 61 -5.72 -17.81 5.39
C SER A 61 -4.75 -17.51 6.55
N ARG A 62 -3.50 -18.03 6.47
CA ARG A 62 -2.47 -17.97 7.51
C ARG A 62 -1.61 -16.70 7.42
N ILE A 63 -2.26 -15.54 7.45
CA ILE A 63 -1.61 -14.22 7.26
C ILE A 63 -0.42 -14.02 8.20
N GLU A 64 -0.64 -14.21 9.51
CA GLU A 64 0.42 -14.02 10.52
C GLU A 64 1.61 -14.96 10.32
N ASP A 65 1.36 -16.23 9.96
CA ASP A 65 2.44 -17.20 9.68
C ASP A 65 3.29 -16.75 8.48
N ILE A 66 2.63 -16.30 7.41
CA ILE A 66 3.29 -15.82 6.19
C ILE A 66 4.13 -14.55 6.48
N LEU A 67 3.55 -13.58 7.20
CA LEU A 67 4.25 -12.38 7.65
C LEU A 67 5.50 -12.72 8.48
N GLN A 68 5.34 -13.57 9.50
CA GLN A 68 6.43 -13.96 10.39
C GLN A 68 7.50 -14.73 9.63
N PHE A 69 7.12 -15.59 8.68
CA PHE A 69 8.05 -16.29 7.80
C PHE A 69 8.91 -15.30 7.03
N PHE A 70 8.31 -14.41 6.24
CA PHE A 70 9.10 -13.47 5.41
C PHE A 70 9.87 -12.43 6.24
N TYR A 71 9.37 -12.03 7.41
CA TYR A 71 10.07 -11.09 8.27
C TYR A 71 11.27 -11.72 8.99
N LYS A 72 11.12 -12.94 9.52
CA LYS A 72 12.16 -13.57 10.36
C LYS A 72 13.14 -14.43 9.56
N VAL A 73 12.66 -15.13 8.54
CA VAL A 73 13.48 -16.08 7.74
C VAL A 73 14.36 -15.37 6.72
N ALA A 74 14.04 -14.13 6.35
CA ALA A 74 14.92 -13.29 5.52
C ALA A 74 16.32 -13.09 6.12
N PHE A 75 16.53 -13.42 7.40
CA PHE A 75 17.74 -13.22 8.21
C PHE A 75 18.09 -11.73 8.39
N TRP A 76 18.21 -10.99 7.29
CA TRP A 76 18.33 -9.53 7.21
C TRP A 76 16.96 -8.88 7.40
N ARG A 77 16.67 -8.46 8.64
CA ARG A 77 15.36 -7.92 9.02
C ARG A 77 15.23 -6.43 8.70
N ARG A 78 13.98 -5.98 8.56
CA ARG A 78 13.59 -4.57 8.34
C ARG A 78 14.11 -4.06 6.98
N GLY A 79 14.18 -2.73 6.83
CA GLY A 79 14.63 -2.06 5.62
C GLY A 79 13.47 -1.73 4.66
N PRO A 80 13.59 -0.65 3.87
CA PRO A 80 12.49 -0.17 3.04
C PRO A 80 12.08 -1.19 1.97
N VAL A 81 13.04 -1.82 1.29
CA VAL A 81 12.75 -2.82 0.24
C VAL A 81 12.03 -4.04 0.81
N THR A 82 12.60 -4.63 1.86
CA THR A 82 12.04 -5.81 2.53
C THR A 82 10.64 -5.53 3.08
N MET A 83 10.45 -4.40 3.78
CA MET A 83 9.15 -4.09 4.37
C MET A 83 8.11 -3.70 3.33
N SER A 84 8.47 -3.02 2.23
CA SER A 84 7.53 -2.77 1.11
C SER A 84 7.04 -4.08 0.49
N ALA A 85 7.92 -5.08 0.31
CA ALA A 85 7.53 -6.39 -0.18
C ALA A 85 6.61 -7.14 0.81
N ILE A 86 6.96 -7.17 2.10
CA ILE A 86 6.15 -7.83 3.13
C ILE A 86 4.76 -7.17 3.25
N SER A 87 4.70 -5.84 3.25
CA SER A 87 3.43 -5.10 3.30
C SER A 87 2.52 -5.38 2.10
N ALA A 88 3.08 -5.53 0.90
CA ALA A 88 2.31 -5.88 -0.29
C ALA A 88 1.65 -7.27 -0.16
N ILE A 89 2.36 -8.23 0.43
CA ILE A 89 1.81 -9.57 0.71
C ILE A 89 0.68 -9.47 1.72
N ASP A 90 0.92 -8.80 2.85
CA ASP A 90 -0.05 -8.65 3.93
C ASP A 90 -1.36 -8.03 3.43
N MET A 91 -1.25 -6.91 2.70
CA MET A 91 -2.39 -6.20 2.12
C MET A 91 -3.18 -7.10 1.16
N ALA A 92 -2.51 -7.84 0.28
CA ALA A 92 -3.17 -8.77 -0.64
C ALA A 92 -3.87 -9.93 0.09
N LEU A 93 -3.27 -10.45 1.16
CA LEU A 93 -3.87 -11.52 1.96
C LEU A 93 -5.07 -11.03 2.78
N TRP A 94 -5.03 -9.82 3.33
CA TRP A 94 -6.17 -9.21 4.00
C TRP A 94 -7.32 -8.90 3.04
N ASP A 95 -7.01 -8.46 1.82
CA ASP A 95 -7.99 -8.31 0.74
C ASP A 95 -8.68 -9.65 0.42
N ILE A 96 -7.91 -10.74 0.26
CA ILE A 96 -8.46 -12.10 0.10
C ILE A 96 -9.33 -12.50 1.29
N LYS A 97 -8.88 -12.25 2.52
CA LYS A 97 -9.61 -12.64 3.73
C LYS A 97 -10.95 -11.90 3.84
N ALA A 98 -10.98 -10.61 3.55
CA ALA A 98 -12.20 -9.80 3.53
C ALA A 98 -13.17 -10.26 2.43
N LYS A 99 -12.66 -10.54 1.23
CA LYS A 99 -13.44 -11.11 0.12
C LYS A 99 -14.02 -12.49 0.45
N ALA A 100 -13.22 -13.37 1.07
CA ALA A 100 -13.67 -14.68 1.52
C ALA A 100 -14.77 -14.60 2.59
N ALA A 101 -14.71 -13.57 3.45
CA ALA A 101 -15.75 -13.29 4.44
C ALA A 101 -16.97 -12.55 3.86
N ASN A 102 -16.91 -12.14 2.59
CA ASN A 102 -17.90 -11.26 1.96
C ASN A 102 -18.19 -9.99 2.79
N MET A 103 -17.12 -9.38 3.32
CA MET A 103 -17.20 -8.20 4.18
C MET A 103 -16.20 -7.13 3.70
N PRO A 104 -16.49 -5.85 3.91
CA PRO A 104 -15.47 -4.82 3.77
C PRO A 104 -14.40 -5.01 4.86
N LEU A 105 -13.12 -4.80 4.51
CA LEU A 105 -11.99 -5.11 5.39
C LEU A 105 -12.10 -4.49 6.80
N TYR A 106 -12.62 -3.26 6.92
CA TYR A 106 -12.76 -2.60 8.22
C TYR A 106 -13.65 -3.36 9.21
N GLN A 107 -14.60 -4.19 8.74
CA GLN A 107 -15.43 -5.03 9.61
C GLN A 107 -14.60 -6.13 10.28
N LEU A 108 -13.65 -6.71 9.56
CA LEU A 108 -12.71 -7.70 10.10
C LEU A 108 -11.74 -7.07 11.10
N LEU A 109 -11.47 -5.76 10.99
CA LEU A 109 -10.62 -5.01 11.92
C LEU A 109 -11.35 -4.58 13.20
N GLY A 110 -12.63 -4.93 13.37
CA GLY A 110 -13.42 -4.60 14.56
C GLY A 110 -14.60 -3.65 14.31
N GLY A 111 -14.91 -3.34 13.04
CA GLY A 111 -16.05 -2.49 12.68
C GLY A 111 -15.72 -1.00 12.67
N ALA A 112 -16.71 -0.20 12.25
CA ALA A 112 -16.54 1.23 12.14
C ALA A 112 -16.54 1.91 13.52
N SER A 113 -15.49 2.68 13.82
CA SER A 113 -15.45 3.53 15.02
C SER A 113 -15.84 5.00 14.73
N ARG A 114 -16.23 5.31 13.49
CA ARG A 114 -16.56 6.66 12.99
C ARG A 114 -17.35 6.56 11.69
N GLU A 115 -18.11 7.59 11.35
CA GLU A 115 -18.93 7.66 10.12
C GLU A 115 -18.12 8.01 8.86
N GLY A 116 -16.99 8.71 9.03
CA GLY A 116 -16.11 9.12 7.93
C GLY A 116 -14.68 9.36 8.40
N VAL A 117 -13.74 9.47 7.47
CA VAL A 117 -12.32 9.69 7.75
C VAL A 117 -11.94 11.10 7.31
N MET A 118 -11.56 11.96 8.26
CA MET A 118 -11.05 13.29 7.93
C MET A 118 -9.70 13.16 7.21
N VAL A 119 -9.57 13.82 6.08
CA VAL A 119 -8.34 13.89 5.27
C VAL A 119 -7.81 15.32 5.24
N TYR A 120 -6.55 15.46 4.86
CA TYR A 120 -5.92 16.76 4.64
C TYR A 120 -5.39 16.86 3.21
N CYS A 121 -5.35 18.08 2.67
CA CYS A 121 -4.71 18.38 1.39
C CYS A 121 -3.40 19.12 1.59
N HIS A 122 -2.64 19.28 0.49
CA HIS A 122 -1.44 20.11 0.47
C HIS A 122 -1.74 21.38 -0.31
N THR A 123 -1.30 22.51 0.21
CA THR A 123 -1.24 23.76 -0.54
C THR A 123 0.21 24.20 -0.69
N THR A 124 0.53 24.78 -1.84
CA THR A 124 1.91 25.16 -2.17
C THR A 124 1.96 26.43 -3.00
N GLY A 125 3.02 27.22 -2.81
CA GLY A 125 3.25 28.47 -3.53
C GLY A 125 4.69 28.94 -3.33
N ARG A 126 5.18 29.77 -4.25
CA ARG A 126 6.51 30.39 -4.16
C ARG A 126 6.52 31.57 -3.21
N THR A 127 5.39 32.25 -3.06
CA THR A 127 5.17 33.36 -2.13
C THR A 127 4.06 33.01 -1.14
N ILE A 128 3.98 33.76 -0.05
CA ILE A 128 2.91 33.60 0.94
C ILE A 128 1.54 33.83 0.30
N ASP A 129 1.42 34.83 -0.58
CA ASP A 129 0.15 35.15 -1.24
C ASP A 129 -0.35 33.99 -2.12
N GLU A 130 0.53 33.37 -2.92
CA GLU A 130 0.17 32.18 -3.71
C GLU A 130 -0.32 31.03 -2.82
N VAL A 131 0.30 30.82 -1.66
CA VAL A 131 -0.13 29.80 -0.70
C VAL A 131 -1.50 30.12 -0.10
N LEU A 132 -1.79 31.40 0.17
CA LEU A 132 -3.08 31.84 0.71
C LEU A 132 -4.21 31.66 -0.31
N GLU A 133 -3.95 31.93 -1.59
CA GLU A 133 -4.90 31.68 -2.68
C GLU A 133 -5.22 30.19 -2.83
N ASP A 134 -4.18 29.34 -2.84
CA ASP A 134 -4.36 27.88 -2.94
C ASP A 134 -5.04 27.31 -1.68
N TYR A 135 -4.75 27.88 -0.50
CA TYR A 135 -5.47 27.57 0.73
C TYR A 135 -6.96 27.91 0.63
N ALA A 136 -7.31 29.11 0.18
CA ALA A 136 -8.70 29.54 0.04
C ALA A 136 -9.48 28.61 -0.91
N LYS A 137 -8.86 28.19 -2.01
CA LYS A 137 -9.42 27.19 -2.93
C LYS A 137 -9.72 25.86 -2.23
N HIS A 138 -8.76 25.31 -1.48
CA HIS A 138 -8.96 24.04 -0.80
C HIS A 138 -9.94 24.13 0.37
N GLN A 139 -9.99 25.28 1.05
CA GLN A 139 -11.02 25.55 2.05
C GLN A 139 -12.42 25.53 1.43
N GLN A 140 -12.60 26.14 0.25
CA GLN A 140 -13.86 26.12 -0.50
C GLN A 140 -14.25 24.71 -0.97
N MET A 141 -13.27 23.84 -1.26
CA MET A 141 -13.51 22.41 -1.53
C MET A 141 -13.97 21.62 -0.28
N GLY A 142 -13.95 22.24 0.90
CA GLY A 142 -14.45 21.66 2.14
C GLY A 142 -13.41 20.97 3.02
N PHE A 143 -12.11 21.05 2.68
CA PHE A 143 -11.06 20.49 3.53
C PHE A 143 -11.06 21.16 4.91
N LYS A 144 -11.06 20.34 5.96
CA LYS A 144 -11.03 20.79 7.36
C LYS A 144 -9.63 20.87 7.93
N ALA A 145 -8.68 20.16 7.32
CA ALA A 145 -7.26 20.19 7.64
C ALA A 145 -6.47 20.43 6.35
N ILE A 146 -5.52 21.37 6.37
CA ILE A 146 -4.75 21.79 5.19
C ILE A 146 -3.28 21.95 5.61
N ARG A 147 -2.37 21.27 4.91
CA ARG A 147 -0.92 21.40 5.12
C ARG A 147 -0.37 22.46 4.16
N VAL A 148 0.17 23.54 4.71
CA VAL A 148 0.68 24.69 3.96
C VAL A 148 2.19 24.62 3.80
N GLN A 149 2.70 24.83 2.59
CA GLN A 149 4.13 24.92 2.30
C GLN A 149 4.41 26.14 1.42
N CYS A 150 5.42 26.95 1.78
CA CYS A 150 5.81 28.14 1.02
C CYS A 150 7.29 28.03 0.61
N GLY A 151 7.63 28.53 -0.58
CA GLY A 151 9.01 28.78 -0.96
C GLY A 151 9.68 29.74 0.03
N VAL A 152 10.97 29.54 0.30
CA VAL A 152 11.76 30.47 1.12
C VAL A 152 12.56 31.36 0.18
N PRO A 153 12.43 32.69 0.25
CA PRO A 153 13.17 33.60 -0.62
C PRO A 153 14.68 33.36 -0.54
N GLY A 154 15.32 33.14 -1.69
CA GLY A 154 16.77 32.97 -1.80
C GLY A 154 17.31 31.55 -1.60
N MET A 155 16.44 30.55 -1.45
CA MET A 155 16.76 29.12 -1.61
C MET A 155 16.18 28.56 -2.90
#